data_AF-A0A2G6VX74-F1
#
_entry.id   AF-A0A2G6VX74-F1
#
_cell.length_a   1.000
_cell.length_b   1.000
_cell.length_c   1.000
_cell.angle_alpha   90.00
_cell.angle_beta   90.00
_cell.angle_gamma   90.00
#
_symmetry.space_group_name_H-M   'P 1'
#
loop_
_entity.id
_entity.type
_entity.pdbx_description
1 polymer ?
#
loop_
_entity_poly.entity_id
_entity_poly.type
_entity_poly.pdbx_seq_one_letter_code
_entity_poly.pdbx_strand_id
1 'polypeptide(L)'
;MKFQLKNILAVMAIAVTLFSCSNDDDDETITGNGNLKLEFDNVYKSANFAFNTNYTNSNAEVVTVSKVKYIVSNIVLTKADGTTFIYPKNQSYFIVDELTTTTLTLNLSNIPAGNYTKVKYGIGVDKTQWEAGATGQGDFLATAQTAGMMWSWSAGYKFVAFEGTFTSSTVPTATQFKLHTGQTGTDYNYTEVTLDFPENALVRTTITPQVHIMADLSQLIDGTNKINFSESATVMGGAKLALVTANISSMFTIDHVHND
;
A
#
# COMPACT_ATOMS: atom_id res chain seq x y z
N MET A 1 -3.01 71.71 35.94
CA MET A 1 -2.78 70.51 35.11
C MET A 1 -2.48 69.27 35.97
N LYS A 2 -3.35 68.92 36.94
CA LYS A 2 -3.08 67.84 37.93
C LYS A 2 -4.25 66.85 38.13
N PHE A 3 -5.32 66.94 37.35
CA PHE A 3 -6.54 66.14 37.57
C PHE A 3 -6.86 65.13 36.45
N GLN A 4 -6.03 65.00 35.41
CA GLN A 4 -6.33 64.12 34.28
C GLN A 4 -5.44 62.87 34.18
N LEU A 5 -4.47 62.69 35.08
CA LEU A 5 -3.56 61.54 35.03
C LEU A 5 -4.02 60.32 35.87
N LYS A 6 -4.98 60.51 36.79
CA LYS A 6 -5.43 59.43 37.70
C LYS A 6 -6.41 58.45 37.06
N ASN A 7 -7.13 58.86 36.01
CA ASN A 7 -8.14 58.01 35.36
C ASN A 7 -7.57 57.19 34.19
N ILE A 8 -6.31 57.41 33.80
CA ILE A 8 -5.67 56.66 32.70
C ILE A 8 -4.99 55.37 33.22
N LEU A 9 -4.58 55.33 34.49
CA LEU A 9 -3.99 54.13 35.10
C LEU A 9 -5.00 53.03 35.47
N ALA A 10 -6.29 53.38 35.64
CA ALA A 10 -7.34 52.40 35.97
C ALA A 10 -7.88 51.64 34.75
N VAL A 11 -7.75 52.20 33.55
CA VAL A 11 -8.24 51.58 32.30
C VAL A 11 -7.19 50.66 31.67
N MET A 12 -5.90 50.86 31.97
CA MET A 12 -4.81 50.04 31.43
C MET A 12 -4.57 48.73 32.21
N ALA A 13 -5.14 48.57 33.41
CA ALA A 13 -5.00 47.38 34.24
C ALA A 13 -6.06 46.29 33.96
N ILE A 14 -7.10 46.58 33.18
CA ILE A 14 -8.20 45.66 32.86
C ILE A 14 -8.03 45.00 31.48
N ALA A 15 -7.11 45.49 30.64
CA ALA A 15 -6.92 44.99 29.28
C ALA A 15 -5.97 43.77 29.16
N VAL A 16 -5.42 43.25 30.26
CA VAL A 16 -4.41 42.17 30.23
C VAL A 16 -5.00 40.79 30.58
N THR A 17 -6.29 40.67 30.92
CA THR A 17 -6.88 39.39 31.36
C THR A 17 -7.66 38.63 30.29
N LEU A 18 -7.52 38.98 28.99
CA LEU A 18 -8.30 38.35 27.90
C LEU A 18 -7.48 37.56 26.86
N PHE A 19 -6.21 37.23 27.13
CA PHE A 19 -5.42 36.32 26.27
C PHE A 19 -4.95 35.06 27.01
N SER A 20 -5.83 34.46 27.81
CA SER A 20 -5.70 33.07 28.23
C SER A 20 -6.91 32.29 27.75
N CYS A 21 -7.08 32.22 26.43
CA CYS A 21 -7.64 31.00 25.85
C CYS A 21 -6.54 29.96 26.00
N SER A 22 -6.60 29.15 27.06
CA SER A 22 -6.09 27.79 26.90
C SER A 22 -6.94 27.19 25.79
N ASN A 23 -6.30 26.76 24.70
CA ASN A 23 -6.91 25.71 23.91
C ASN A 23 -6.96 24.51 24.85
N ASP A 24 -8.06 24.38 25.58
CA ASP A 24 -8.51 23.08 26.07
C ASP A 24 -8.96 22.32 24.82
N ASP A 25 -7.99 21.88 24.02
CA ASP A 25 -8.22 20.86 23.01
C ASP A 25 -8.58 19.62 23.82
N ASP A 26 -9.86 19.23 23.73
CA ASP A 26 -10.50 18.15 24.46
C ASP A 26 -9.55 16.97 24.70
N ASP A 27 -9.35 16.61 25.98
CA ASP A 27 -8.72 15.36 26.41
C ASP A 27 -9.65 14.19 26.01
N GLU A 28 -9.81 13.96 24.70
CA GLU A 28 -10.52 12.80 24.19
C GLU A 28 -9.84 11.56 24.74
N THR A 29 -10.57 10.82 25.56
CA THR A 29 -10.07 9.55 26.10
C THR A 29 -10.06 8.51 24.97
N ILE A 30 -8.94 8.39 24.26
CA ILE A 30 -8.75 7.45 23.15
C ILE A 30 -8.68 6.03 23.70
N THR A 31 -9.81 5.32 23.67
CA THR A 31 -9.92 3.94 24.19
C THR A 31 -10.81 3.07 23.30
N GLY A 32 -10.76 1.75 23.54
CA GLY A 32 -11.49 0.76 22.76
C GLY A 32 -10.79 0.38 21.46
N ASN A 33 -11.56 -0.18 20.53
CA ASN A 33 -11.08 -0.62 19.23
C ASN A 33 -11.95 -0.03 18.13
N GLY A 34 -11.31 0.39 17.04
CA GLY A 34 -11.93 0.88 15.82
C GLY A 34 -11.54 0.04 14.61
N ASN A 35 -11.76 0.62 13.44
CA ASN A 35 -11.41 0.05 12.15
C ASN A 35 -10.45 0.97 11.39
N LEU A 36 -9.78 0.45 10.37
CA LEU A 36 -8.96 1.22 9.44
C LEU A 36 -9.08 0.59 8.05
N LYS A 37 -9.11 1.43 7.02
CA LYS A 37 -9.10 0.98 5.63
C LYS A 37 -7.76 1.33 4.99
N LEU A 38 -7.21 0.39 4.23
CA LEU A 38 -6.11 0.65 3.30
C LEU A 38 -6.70 0.54 1.89
N GLU A 39 -6.80 1.63 1.16
CA GLU A 39 -7.23 1.63 -0.23
C GLU A 39 -6.01 1.70 -1.15
N PHE A 40 -5.99 0.84 -2.17
CA PHE A 40 -4.93 0.75 -3.16
C PHE A 40 -5.43 1.29 -4.49
N ASP A 41 -5.01 2.50 -4.82
CA ASP A 41 -5.28 3.16 -6.09
C ASP A 41 -4.16 2.84 -7.07
N ASN A 42 -4.44 1.96 -8.03
CA ASN A 42 -3.46 1.58 -9.03
C ASN A 42 -3.32 2.69 -10.09
N VAL A 43 -2.09 3.15 -10.28
CA VAL A 43 -1.74 4.19 -11.24
C VAL A 43 -0.64 3.69 -12.19
N TYR A 44 -0.49 4.36 -13.32
CA TYR A 44 0.67 4.19 -14.19
C TYR A 44 1.37 5.53 -14.31
N LYS A 45 2.51 5.67 -13.64
CA LYS A 45 3.13 6.95 -13.31
C LYS A 45 2.12 7.80 -12.53
N SER A 46 1.77 8.99 -13.02
CA SER A 46 0.82 9.88 -12.35
C SER A 46 -0.63 9.73 -12.82
N ALA A 47 -0.91 8.86 -13.80
CA ALA A 47 -2.25 8.69 -14.36
C ALA A 47 -2.96 7.49 -13.75
N ASN A 48 -4.29 7.58 -13.56
CA ASN A 48 -5.09 6.41 -13.17
C ASN A 48 -4.82 5.26 -14.15
N PHE A 49 -4.58 4.06 -13.62
CA PHE A 49 -4.37 2.91 -14.47
C PHE A 49 -5.66 2.57 -15.23
N ALA A 50 -5.51 2.06 -16.45
CA ALA A 50 -6.62 1.61 -17.28
C ALA A 50 -6.16 0.42 -18.14
N PHE A 51 -6.93 -0.68 -18.07
CA PHE A 51 -6.70 -1.81 -18.95
C PHE A 51 -6.84 -1.44 -20.42
N ASN A 52 -6.13 -2.19 -21.27
CA ASN A 52 -6.15 -2.00 -22.73
C ASN A 52 -5.68 -0.62 -23.21
N THR A 53 -5.04 0.17 -22.33
CA THR A 53 -4.36 1.41 -22.67
C THR A 53 -2.91 1.11 -23.02
N ASN A 54 -2.37 1.84 -24.01
CA ASN A 54 -0.98 1.71 -24.42
C ASN A 54 -0.11 2.60 -23.54
N TYR A 55 0.82 1.98 -22.83
CA TYR A 55 1.84 2.65 -22.03
C TYR A 55 3.22 2.45 -22.67
N THR A 56 4.02 3.51 -22.78
CA THR A 56 5.40 3.40 -23.29
C THR A 56 6.39 3.44 -22.14
N ASN A 57 7.23 2.41 -22.03
CA ASN A 57 8.30 2.34 -21.03
C ASN A 57 9.60 3.01 -21.55
N SER A 58 10.60 3.17 -20.69
CA SER A 58 11.90 3.76 -21.08
C SER A 58 12.72 2.92 -22.07
N ASN A 59 12.38 1.64 -22.28
CA ASN A 59 12.96 0.79 -23.33
C ASN A 59 12.33 1.02 -24.71
N ALA A 60 11.42 2.01 -24.85
CA ALA A 60 10.61 2.25 -26.04
C ALA A 60 9.70 1.06 -26.43
N GLU A 61 9.32 0.25 -25.45
CA GLU A 61 8.31 -0.80 -25.63
C GLU A 61 6.93 -0.21 -25.32
N VAL A 62 5.96 -0.51 -26.19
CA VAL A 62 4.55 -0.18 -25.95
C VAL A 62 3.88 -1.37 -25.31
N VAL A 63 3.41 -1.21 -24.08
CA VAL A 63 2.82 -2.23 -23.23
C VAL A 63 1.32 -1.99 -23.10
N THR A 64 0.54 -3.03 -23.33
CA THR A 64 -0.91 -3.04 -23.13
C THR A 64 -1.22 -4.08 -22.05
N VAL A 65 -1.58 -3.62 -20.86
CA VAL A 65 -1.78 -4.48 -19.69
C VAL A 65 -3.20 -5.06 -19.70
N SER A 66 -3.33 -6.35 -19.36
CA SER A 66 -4.59 -7.07 -19.27
C SER A 66 -4.81 -7.79 -17.93
N LYS A 67 -3.80 -7.81 -17.05
CA LYS A 67 -3.93 -8.35 -15.69
C LYS A 67 -2.98 -7.65 -14.74
N VAL A 68 -3.50 -7.23 -13.60
CA VAL A 68 -2.74 -6.68 -12.47
C VAL A 68 -3.33 -7.25 -11.19
N LYS A 69 -2.56 -8.07 -10.49
CA LYS A 69 -2.89 -8.56 -9.15
C LYS A 69 -1.66 -8.60 -8.27
N TYR A 70 -1.83 -8.37 -6.98
CA TYR A 70 -0.78 -8.59 -5.99
C TYR A 70 -1.35 -8.97 -4.63
N ILE A 71 -0.55 -9.71 -3.85
CA ILE A 71 -0.92 -10.12 -2.50
C ILE A 71 -0.34 -9.11 -1.52
N VAL A 72 -1.17 -8.56 -0.63
CA VAL A 72 -0.75 -7.73 0.50
C VAL A 72 -0.85 -8.56 1.77
N SER A 73 0.18 -8.55 2.62
CA SER A 73 0.22 -9.36 3.84
C SER A 73 0.85 -8.70 5.06
N ASN A 74 0.75 -9.36 6.22
CA ASN A 74 1.50 -9.03 7.45
C ASN A 74 1.47 -7.54 7.83
N ILE A 75 0.27 -6.99 7.97
CA ILE A 75 0.05 -5.58 8.24
C ILE A 75 0.46 -5.26 9.67
N VAL A 76 1.29 -4.24 9.82
CA VAL A 76 1.73 -3.67 11.08
C VAL A 76 1.49 -2.16 11.03
N LEU A 77 0.80 -1.63 12.02
CA LEU A 77 0.53 -0.20 12.16
C LEU A 77 1.40 0.36 13.29
N THR A 78 2.04 1.51 13.07
CA THR A 78 2.82 2.19 14.10
C THR A 78 2.04 3.39 14.62
N LYS A 79 1.93 3.51 15.94
CA LYS A 79 1.27 4.62 16.63
C LYS A 79 2.20 5.84 16.73
N ALA A 80 1.62 7.01 17.00
CA ALA A 80 2.35 8.25 17.23
C ALA A 80 3.31 8.19 18.44
N ASP A 81 3.04 7.32 19.42
CA ASP A 81 3.94 7.06 20.56
C ASP A 81 5.11 6.10 20.24
N GLY A 82 5.19 5.61 19.00
CA GLY A 82 6.20 4.69 18.52
C GLY A 82 5.90 3.20 18.77
N THR A 83 4.82 2.87 19.49
CA THR A 83 4.41 1.47 19.67
C THR A 83 3.77 0.91 18.40
N THR A 84 3.86 -0.41 18.22
CA THR A 84 3.31 -1.08 17.03
C THR A 84 2.12 -1.96 17.38
N PHE A 85 1.10 -1.94 16.54
CA PHE A 85 0.03 -2.93 16.51
C PHE A 85 0.22 -3.86 15.32
N ILE A 86 0.28 -5.17 15.58
CA ILE A 86 0.40 -6.21 14.54
C ILE A 86 -1.00 -6.74 14.26
N TYR A 87 -1.47 -6.62 13.01
CA TYR A 87 -2.76 -7.17 12.60
C TYR A 87 -2.73 -8.71 12.69
N PRO A 88 -3.81 -9.38 13.14
CA PRO A 88 -3.80 -10.83 13.33
C PRO A 88 -3.37 -11.58 12.06
N LYS A 89 -2.31 -12.39 12.17
CA LYS A 89 -1.64 -13.01 11.00
C LYS A 89 -2.61 -13.80 10.12
N ASN A 90 -3.49 -14.60 10.71
CA ASN A 90 -4.48 -15.40 9.98
C ASN A 90 -5.56 -14.58 9.23
N GLN A 91 -5.65 -13.27 9.50
CA GLN A 91 -6.56 -12.34 8.82
C GLN A 91 -5.79 -11.33 7.95
N SER A 92 -4.46 -11.43 7.90
CA SER A 92 -3.59 -10.43 7.32
C SER A 92 -3.07 -10.84 5.95
N TYR A 93 -3.92 -11.41 5.08
CA TYR A 93 -3.59 -11.73 3.70
C TYR A 93 -4.74 -11.33 2.78
N PHE A 94 -4.43 -10.50 1.80
CA PHE A 94 -5.41 -9.90 0.90
C PHE A 94 -4.87 -9.99 -0.53
N ILE A 95 -5.76 -10.04 -1.50
CA ILE A 95 -5.41 -9.95 -2.91
C ILE A 95 -5.98 -8.63 -3.39
N VAL A 96 -5.15 -7.74 -3.89
CA VAL A 96 -5.58 -6.57 -4.65
C VAL A 96 -5.64 -7.00 -6.11
N ASP A 97 -6.82 -6.92 -6.70
CA ASP A 97 -7.09 -7.26 -8.10
C ASP A 97 -7.78 -6.07 -8.76
N GLU A 98 -7.08 -5.44 -9.71
CA GLU A 98 -7.57 -4.24 -10.39
C GLU A 98 -8.88 -4.48 -11.16
N LEU A 99 -9.19 -5.71 -11.54
CA LEU A 99 -10.48 -6.05 -12.16
C LEU A 99 -11.62 -6.21 -11.15
N THR A 100 -11.31 -6.33 -9.85
CA THR A 100 -12.26 -6.61 -8.79
C THR A 100 -12.25 -5.47 -7.77
N THR A 101 -13.06 -4.43 -8.00
CA THR A 101 -13.08 -3.19 -7.22
C THR A 101 -13.22 -3.39 -5.71
N THR A 102 -13.97 -4.40 -5.26
CA THR A 102 -14.13 -4.72 -3.82
C THR A 102 -12.85 -5.18 -3.13
N THR A 103 -11.80 -5.48 -3.90
CA THR A 103 -10.51 -5.93 -3.40
C THR A 103 -9.47 -4.81 -3.29
N LEU A 104 -9.78 -3.62 -3.84
CA LEU A 104 -8.90 -2.46 -3.77
C LEU A 104 -8.86 -1.85 -2.36
N THR A 105 -9.88 -2.10 -1.54
CA THR A 105 -9.94 -1.62 -0.16
C THR A 105 -9.85 -2.79 0.83
N LEU A 106 -8.78 -2.81 1.63
CA LEU A 106 -8.60 -3.75 2.73
C LEU A 106 -9.28 -3.18 3.98
N ASN A 107 -10.26 -3.91 4.50
CA ASN A 107 -10.99 -3.52 5.70
C ASN A 107 -10.37 -4.20 6.92
N LEU A 108 -9.68 -3.43 7.76
CA LEU A 108 -9.04 -3.91 8.98
C LEU A 108 -9.92 -3.58 10.18
N SER A 109 -10.16 -4.58 11.03
CA SER A 109 -11.07 -4.45 12.17
C SER A 109 -10.38 -4.70 13.51
N ASN A 110 -11.01 -4.27 14.59
CA ASN A 110 -10.51 -4.47 15.96
C ASN A 110 -9.11 -3.87 16.20
N ILE A 111 -8.82 -2.75 15.56
CA ILE A 111 -7.56 -2.02 15.75
C ILE A 111 -7.68 -1.18 17.03
N PRO A 112 -6.74 -1.26 17.99
CA PRO A 112 -6.77 -0.41 19.18
C PRO A 112 -6.89 1.06 18.79
N ALA A 113 -7.80 1.79 19.44
CA ALA A 113 -7.94 3.22 19.22
C ALA A 113 -6.60 3.92 19.44
N GLY A 114 -6.30 4.90 18.58
CA GLY A 114 -5.00 5.54 18.56
C GLY A 114 -4.79 6.40 17.32
N ASN A 115 -3.76 7.24 17.38
CA ASN A 115 -3.26 7.97 16.23
C ASN A 115 -2.13 7.13 15.62
N TYR A 116 -2.29 6.73 14.37
CA TYR A 116 -1.29 5.94 13.65
C TYR A 116 -0.57 6.82 12.63
N THR A 117 0.74 6.62 12.51
CA THR A 117 1.65 7.43 11.70
C THR A 117 2.28 6.67 10.56
N LYS A 118 2.12 5.34 10.52
CA LYS A 118 2.83 4.48 9.58
C LYS A 118 2.17 3.11 9.44
N VAL A 119 2.28 2.56 8.24
CA VAL A 119 1.98 1.16 7.95
C VAL A 119 3.22 0.45 7.42
N LYS A 120 3.40 -0.79 7.83
CA LYS A 120 4.27 -1.78 7.18
C LYS A 120 3.42 -2.95 6.73
N TYR A 121 3.65 -3.44 5.52
CA TYR A 121 3.02 -4.64 4.99
C TYR A 121 3.99 -5.35 4.05
N GLY A 122 3.70 -6.60 3.72
CA GLY A 122 4.43 -7.35 2.71
C GLY A 122 3.68 -7.45 1.39
N ILE A 123 4.44 -7.66 0.33
CA ILE A 123 3.95 -8.08 -0.98
C ILE A 123 4.30 -9.56 -1.17
N GLY A 124 3.26 -10.41 -1.14
CA GLY A 124 3.37 -11.86 -1.17
C GLY A 124 2.90 -12.55 0.10
N VAL A 125 3.13 -13.87 0.18
CA VAL A 125 2.95 -14.69 1.38
C VAL A 125 4.32 -14.90 2.00
N ASP A 126 4.50 -14.74 3.30
CA ASP A 126 5.80 -14.98 3.93
C ASP A 126 6.15 -16.46 4.00
N LYS A 127 7.46 -16.75 4.02
CA LYS A 127 7.98 -18.11 3.98
C LYS A 127 7.45 -18.99 5.11
N THR A 128 7.38 -18.46 6.33
CA THR A 128 6.87 -19.22 7.48
C THR A 128 5.40 -19.60 7.30
N GLN A 129 4.57 -18.69 6.76
CA GLN A 129 3.18 -18.99 6.45
C GLN A 129 3.05 -20.05 5.35
N TRP A 130 3.86 -19.97 4.30
CA TRP A 130 3.87 -20.97 3.25
C TRP A 130 4.30 -22.35 3.77
N GLU A 131 5.36 -22.42 4.58
CA GLU A 131 5.88 -23.66 5.19
C GLU A 131 4.90 -24.31 6.19
N ALA A 132 3.93 -23.56 6.72
CA ALA A 132 2.86 -24.10 7.56
C ALA A 132 1.87 -25.01 6.80
N GLY A 133 2.02 -25.14 5.48
CA GLY A 133 1.22 -26.02 4.63
C GLY A 133 -0.25 -25.58 4.50
N ALA A 134 -1.05 -26.39 3.81
CA ALA A 134 -2.44 -26.03 3.47
C ALA A 134 -3.29 -25.70 4.71
N THR A 135 -3.16 -26.47 5.79
CA THR A 135 -3.89 -26.21 7.05
C THR A 135 -3.47 -24.88 7.69
N GLY A 136 -2.18 -24.56 7.71
CA GLY A 136 -1.70 -23.31 8.27
C GLY A 136 -2.07 -22.08 7.43
N GLN A 137 -2.05 -22.23 6.10
CA GLN A 137 -2.44 -21.19 5.14
C GLN A 137 -3.95 -20.90 5.15
N GLY A 138 -4.77 -21.88 5.59
CA GLY A 138 -6.19 -21.71 5.83
C GLY A 138 -6.96 -21.26 4.59
N ASP A 139 -7.98 -20.43 4.81
CA ASP A 139 -8.91 -19.99 3.76
C ASP A 139 -8.22 -19.19 2.65
N PHE A 140 -7.12 -18.50 2.96
CA PHE A 140 -6.40 -17.69 1.98
C PHE A 140 -5.85 -18.52 0.82
N LEU A 141 -5.50 -19.80 1.06
CA LEU A 141 -5.08 -20.70 -0.02
C LEU A 141 -6.19 -20.87 -1.06
N ALA A 142 -7.44 -21.07 -0.62
CA ALA A 142 -8.59 -21.19 -1.51
C ALA A 142 -8.89 -19.87 -2.21
N THR A 143 -8.81 -18.73 -1.50
CA THR A 143 -8.95 -17.40 -2.08
C THR A 143 -7.93 -17.15 -3.19
N ALA A 144 -6.65 -17.48 -2.96
CA ALA A 144 -5.59 -17.34 -3.95
C ALA A 144 -5.76 -18.28 -5.15
N GLN A 145 -6.22 -19.51 -4.92
CA GLN A 145 -6.57 -20.46 -5.98
C GLN A 145 -7.65 -19.86 -6.89
N THR A 146 -8.78 -19.40 -6.33
CA THR A 146 -9.88 -18.79 -7.07
C THR A 146 -9.45 -17.53 -7.81
N ALA A 147 -8.60 -16.71 -7.20
CA ALA A 147 -8.08 -15.49 -7.82
C ALA A 147 -7.04 -15.73 -8.93
N GLY A 148 -6.59 -16.98 -9.14
CA GLY A 148 -5.55 -17.35 -10.11
C GLY A 148 -4.13 -17.00 -9.65
N MET A 149 -3.94 -16.78 -8.35
CA MET A 149 -2.69 -16.39 -7.71
C MET A 149 -1.86 -17.59 -7.23
N MET A 150 -2.26 -18.82 -7.55
CA MET A 150 -1.42 -20.01 -7.38
C MET A 150 -0.58 -20.27 -8.63
N TRP A 151 0.63 -20.78 -8.45
CA TRP A 151 1.44 -21.30 -9.56
C TRP A 151 0.79 -22.54 -10.17
N SER A 152 0.88 -22.68 -11.49
CA SER A 152 0.37 -23.86 -12.20
C SER A 152 1.41 -24.96 -12.38
N TRP A 153 2.68 -24.66 -12.12
CA TRP A 153 3.84 -25.52 -12.42
C TRP A 153 4.75 -25.78 -11.22
N SER A 154 4.48 -25.12 -10.08
CA SER A 154 5.15 -25.34 -8.80
C SER A 154 4.16 -25.14 -7.66
N ALA A 155 4.52 -25.59 -6.46
CA ALA A 155 3.79 -25.21 -5.26
C ALA A 155 4.03 -23.73 -4.93
N GLY A 156 3.01 -23.07 -4.37
CA GLY A 156 3.09 -21.72 -3.83
C GLY A 156 2.33 -20.66 -4.64
N TYR A 157 2.54 -19.42 -4.24
CA TYR A 157 1.79 -18.26 -4.69
C TYR A 157 2.59 -17.43 -5.69
N LYS A 158 1.89 -16.84 -6.65
CA LYS A 158 2.30 -15.62 -7.34
C LYS A 158 2.07 -14.47 -6.36
N PHE A 159 3.10 -13.72 -6.03
CA PHE A 159 2.99 -12.56 -5.16
C PHE A 159 2.52 -11.33 -5.93
N VAL A 160 3.00 -11.17 -7.16
CA VAL A 160 2.53 -10.20 -8.16
C VAL A 160 2.24 -10.95 -9.46
N ALA A 161 1.17 -10.60 -10.14
CA ALA A 161 0.86 -11.05 -11.49
C ALA A 161 0.55 -9.84 -12.40
N PHE A 162 1.47 -9.54 -13.31
CA PHE A 162 1.38 -8.47 -14.29
C PHE A 162 1.50 -9.08 -15.70
N GLU A 163 0.43 -9.05 -16.47
CA GLU A 163 0.37 -9.69 -17.80
C GLU A 163 -0.25 -8.75 -18.82
N GLY A 164 0.07 -8.99 -20.08
CA GLY A 164 -0.46 -8.22 -21.20
C GLY A 164 0.26 -8.55 -22.50
N THR A 165 0.28 -7.58 -23.40
CA THR A 165 1.08 -7.64 -24.64
C THR A 165 2.04 -6.48 -24.70
N PHE A 166 3.11 -6.64 -25.48
CA PHE A 166 4.01 -5.54 -25.82
C PHE A 166 4.38 -5.56 -27.31
N THR A 167 4.79 -4.41 -27.81
CA THR A 167 5.51 -4.26 -29.09
C THR A 167 6.75 -3.40 -28.89
N SER A 168 7.71 -3.54 -29.79
CA SER A 168 8.93 -2.74 -29.88
C SER A 168 9.41 -2.66 -31.33
N SER A 169 10.49 -1.92 -31.59
CA SER A 169 11.10 -1.88 -32.93
C SER A 169 11.64 -3.24 -33.39
N THR A 170 12.05 -4.11 -32.46
CA THR A 170 12.55 -5.46 -32.75
C THR A 170 11.46 -6.53 -32.63
N VAL A 171 10.35 -6.23 -31.95
CA VAL A 171 9.16 -7.08 -31.81
C VAL A 171 7.93 -6.32 -32.29
N PRO A 172 7.73 -6.18 -33.62
CA PRO A 172 6.67 -5.34 -34.18
C PRO A 172 5.27 -5.95 -34.02
N THR A 173 5.18 -7.27 -33.85
CA THR A 173 3.92 -7.98 -33.62
C THR A 173 3.64 -8.04 -32.12
N ALA A 174 2.40 -7.70 -31.73
CA ALA A 174 1.96 -7.78 -30.34
C ALA A 174 2.25 -9.16 -29.76
N THR A 175 3.16 -9.20 -28.78
CA THR A 175 3.64 -10.44 -28.16
C THR A 175 3.23 -10.45 -26.69
N GLN A 176 2.74 -11.59 -26.20
CA GLN A 176 2.35 -11.72 -24.81
C GLN A 176 3.55 -11.64 -23.89
N PHE A 177 3.43 -10.88 -22.80
CA PHE A 177 4.36 -10.93 -21.68
C PHE A 177 3.66 -11.44 -20.43
N LYS A 178 4.44 -12.05 -19.54
CA LYS A 178 4.02 -12.44 -18.19
C LYS A 178 5.14 -12.12 -17.22
N LEU A 179 4.85 -11.25 -16.27
CA LEU A 179 5.74 -10.93 -15.17
C LEU A 179 5.06 -11.38 -13.88
N HIS A 180 5.56 -12.44 -13.28
CA HIS A 180 5.06 -12.98 -12.03
C HIS A 180 6.20 -13.05 -11.01
N THR A 181 5.97 -12.55 -9.80
CA THR A 181 6.89 -12.75 -8.67
C THR A 181 6.36 -13.83 -7.73
N GLY A 182 7.21 -14.40 -6.91
CA GLY A 182 6.85 -15.49 -5.99
C GLY A 182 8.07 -16.29 -5.57
N GLN A 183 7.84 -17.45 -4.97
CA GLN A 183 8.93 -18.41 -4.77
C GLN A 183 9.31 -19.05 -6.11
N THR A 184 10.59 -19.10 -6.43
CA THR A 184 11.11 -19.78 -7.62
C THR A 184 12.44 -20.44 -7.28
N GLY A 185 12.48 -21.78 -7.33
CA GLY A 185 13.63 -22.52 -6.82
C GLY A 185 13.86 -22.22 -5.33
N THR A 186 15.05 -21.76 -4.98
CA THR A 186 15.42 -21.33 -3.62
C THR A 186 15.10 -19.86 -3.34
N ASP A 187 14.82 -19.06 -4.37
CA ASP A 187 14.59 -17.63 -4.24
C ASP A 187 13.16 -17.36 -3.74
N TYR A 188 13.05 -16.46 -2.77
CA TYR A 188 11.78 -16.09 -2.15
C TYR A 188 11.55 -14.59 -2.31
N ASN A 189 10.83 -14.21 -3.37
CA ASN A 189 10.69 -12.81 -3.80
C ASN A 189 9.65 -12.00 -2.99
N TYR A 190 9.67 -12.16 -1.67
CA TYR A 190 8.82 -11.40 -0.75
C TYR A 190 9.42 -10.01 -0.50
N THR A 191 8.59 -8.97 -0.56
CA THR A 191 9.04 -7.58 -0.35
C THR A 191 8.29 -6.96 0.81
N GLU A 192 8.99 -6.35 1.77
CA GLU A 192 8.36 -5.49 2.78
C GLU A 192 8.28 -4.05 2.26
N VAL A 193 7.16 -3.40 2.54
CA VAL A 193 6.88 -2.00 2.22
C VAL A 193 6.55 -1.28 3.51
N THR A 194 7.17 -0.12 3.74
CA THR A 194 6.92 0.72 4.90
C THR A 194 6.65 2.13 4.43
N LEU A 195 5.49 2.69 4.80
CA LEU A 195 5.04 4.02 4.38
C LEU A 195 4.68 4.84 5.61
N ASP A 196 5.25 6.04 5.69
CA ASP A 196 4.83 7.06 6.66
C ASP A 196 3.54 7.72 6.16
N PHE A 197 2.61 7.96 7.07
CA PHE A 197 1.37 8.65 6.76
C PHE A 197 1.64 10.16 6.73
N PRO A 198 1.16 10.89 5.70
CA PRO A 198 1.31 12.35 5.64
C PRO A 198 0.54 13.05 6.77
N GLU A 199 -0.53 12.40 7.24
CA GLU A 199 -1.37 12.83 8.35
C GLU A 199 -1.72 11.61 9.21
N ASN A 200 -2.04 11.83 10.49
CA ASN A 200 -2.39 10.71 11.39
C ASN A 200 -3.69 10.03 10.94
N ALA A 201 -3.69 8.70 10.91
CA ALA A 201 -4.92 7.92 10.86
C ALA A 201 -5.50 7.81 12.28
N LEU A 202 -6.65 8.44 12.50
CA LEU A 202 -7.31 8.59 13.79
C LEU A 202 -8.29 7.43 14.01
N VAL A 203 -7.77 6.26 14.39
CA VAL A 203 -8.64 5.11 14.71
C VAL A 203 -9.39 5.41 16.01
N ARG A 204 -10.72 5.40 15.95
CA ARG A 204 -11.63 5.55 17.08
C ARG A 204 -12.76 4.52 16.98
N THR A 205 -13.61 4.43 18.00
CA THR A 205 -14.86 3.66 17.93
C THR A 205 -15.87 4.28 16.96
N THR A 206 -15.73 5.58 16.67
CA THR A 206 -16.61 6.38 15.81
C THR A 206 -15.98 6.84 14.50
N ILE A 207 -14.66 6.73 14.36
CA ILE A 207 -13.89 7.17 13.19
C ILE A 207 -13.15 5.97 12.60
N THR A 208 -13.36 5.73 11.31
CA THR A 208 -12.69 4.68 10.53
C THR A 208 -11.81 5.34 9.48
N PRO A 209 -10.53 5.63 9.79
CA PRO A 209 -9.64 6.25 8.83
C PRO A 209 -9.46 5.39 7.59
N GLN A 210 -9.36 6.05 6.44
CA GLN A 210 -9.05 5.45 5.14
C GLN A 210 -7.73 6.04 4.62
N VAL A 211 -6.73 5.17 4.49
CA VAL A 211 -5.41 5.53 3.97
C VAL A 211 -5.39 5.23 2.48
N HIS A 212 -5.20 6.25 1.66
CA HIS A 212 -5.12 6.13 0.19
C HIS A 212 -3.67 5.88 -0.23
N ILE A 213 -3.40 4.66 -0.69
CA ILE A 213 -2.09 4.18 -1.13
C ILE A 213 -2.08 4.18 -2.66
N MET A 214 -1.21 4.98 -3.26
CA MET A 214 -0.96 4.93 -4.71
C MET A 214 -0.01 3.77 -5.02
N ALA A 215 -0.35 2.93 -5.99
CA ALA A 215 0.49 1.86 -6.51
C ALA A 215 0.87 2.13 -7.98
N ASP A 216 2.06 2.68 -8.22
CA ASP A 216 2.58 2.96 -9.57
C ASP A 216 3.07 1.70 -10.27
N LEU A 217 2.17 1.05 -11.00
CA LEU A 217 2.42 -0.18 -11.74
C LEU A 217 3.53 -0.06 -12.79
N SER A 218 3.89 1.16 -13.21
CA SER A 218 5.02 1.35 -14.11
C SER A 218 6.34 0.92 -13.45
N GLN A 219 6.46 1.02 -12.12
CA GLN A 219 7.67 0.64 -11.38
C GLN A 219 8.03 -0.84 -11.56
N LEU A 220 7.05 -1.72 -11.80
CA LEU A 220 7.29 -3.16 -12.03
C LEU A 220 8.22 -3.42 -13.23
N ILE A 221 8.18 -2.56 -14.25
CA ILE A 221 8.92 -2.75 -15.50
C ILE A 221 9.83 -1.56 -15.86
N ASP A 222 9.57 -0.40 -15.28
CA ASP A 222 10.18 0.88 -15.60
C ASP A 222 10.59 1.67 -14.35
N GLY A 223 10.84 0.98 -13.23
CA GLY A 223 11.37 1.59 -12.01
C GLY A 223 12.88 1.88 -12.09
N THR A 224 13.58 1.81 -10.96
CA THR A 224 15.05 1.92 -10.93
C THR A 224 15.71 0.90 -11.86
N ASN A 225 15.23 -0.34 -11.81
CA ASN A 225 15.63 -1.38 -12.75
C ASN A 225 14.68 -1.42 -13.94
N LYS A 226 15.23 -1.45 -15.15
CA LYS A 226 14.45 -1.49 -16.40
C LYS A 226 14.31 -2.92 -16.90
N ILE A 227 13.08 -3.33 -17.18
CA ILE A 227 12.77 -4.68 -17.64
C ILE A 227 12.47 -4.63 -19.14
N ASN A 228 13.36 -5.23 -19.92
CA ASN A 228 13.23 -5.31 -21.36
C ASN A 228 12.54 -6.63 -21.75
N PHE A 229 11.31 -6.55 -22.26
CA PHE A 229 10.55 -7.72 -22.68
C PHE A 229 10.99 -8.28 -24.05
N SER A 230 11.60 -7.44 -24.89
CA SER A 230 12.18 -7.85 -26.18
C SER A 230 13.32 -8.86 -26.01
N GLU A 231 14.01 -8.83 -24.87
CA GLU A 231 15.00 -9.86 -24.49
C GLU A 231 14.36 -11.13 -23.90
N SER A 232 13.32 -10.98 -23.08
CA SER A 232 12.55 -12.09 -22.52
C SER A 232 11.20 -11.60 -22.04
N ALA A 233 10.14 -12.05 -22.71
CA ALA A 233 8.76 -11.67 -22.42
C ALA A 233 8.18 -12.37 -21.18
N THR A 234 8.80 -13.47 -20.73
CA THR A 234 8.36 -14.21 -19.53
C THR A 234 9.37 -14.02 -18.41
N VAL A 235 8.93 -13.31 -17.36
CA VAL A 235 9.72 -12.99 -16.18
C VAL A 235 9.08 -13.68 -14.97
N MET A 236 9.51 -14.91 -14.69
CA MET A 236 9.02 -15.75 -13.59
C MET A 236 10.16 -16.42 -12.81
N GLY A 237 11.41 -15.99 -13.03
CA GLY A 237 12.60 -16.56 -12.42
C GLY A 237 13.87 -15.88 -12.91
N GLY A 238 15.01 -16.23 -12.30
CA GLY A 238 16.33 -15.76 -12.71
C GLY A 238 16.59 -14.28 -12.44
N ALA A 239 17.71 -13.76 -12.98
CA ALA A 239 18.20 -12.41 -12.67
C ALA A 239 17.19 -11.30 -12.97
N LYS A 240 16.40 -11.42 -14.05
CA LYS A 240 15.38 -10.43 -14.42
C LYS A 240 14.27 -10.34 -13.38
N LEU A 241 13.89 -11.47 -12.75
CA LEU A 241 12.91 -11.46 -11.66
C LEU A 241 13.46 -10.74 -10.42
N ALA A 242 14.74 -10.92 -10.07
CA ALA A 242 15.34 -10.22 -8.94
C ALA A 242 15.29 -8.69 -9.12
N LEU A 243 15.48 -8.20 -10.35
CA LEU A 243 15.37 -6.78 -10.69
C LEU A 243 13.93 -6.26 -10.52
N VAL A 244 12.93 -7.03 -10.97
CA VAL A 244 11.50 -6.71 -10.74
C VAL A 244 11.22 -6.62 -9.25
N THR A 245 11.62 -7.62 -8.46
CA THR A 245 11.40 -7.67 -7.01
C THR A 245 12.02 -6.45 -6.31
N ALA A 246 13.22 -6.04 -6.73
CA ALA A 246 13.89 -4.86 -6.19
C ALA A 246 13.15 -3.53 -6.47
N ASN A 247 12.28 -3.48 -7.48
CA ASN A 247 11.47 -2.29 -7.75
C ASN A 247 10.18 -2.23 -6.91
N ILE A 248 9.68 -3.37 -6.39
CA ILE A 248 8.32 -3.48 -5.82
C ILE A 248 8.10 -2.48 -4.68
N SER A 249 9.07 -2.29 -3.79
CA SER A 249 8.88 -1.38 -2.64
C SER A 249 8.71 0.08 -3.06
N SER A 250 9.32 0.48 -4.18
CA SER A 250 9.21 1.83 -4.74
C SER A 250 7.91 2.06 -5.51
N MET A 251 7.08 1.02 -5.67
CA MET A 251 5.76 1.12 -6.31
C MET A 251 4.75 1.90 -5.47
N PHE A 252 4.93 1.95 -4.15
CA PHE A 252 3.88 2.42 -3.25
C PHE A 252 4.23 3.75 -2.59
N THR A 253 3.25 4.64 -2.54
CA THR A 253 3.29 5.89 -1.78
C THR A 253 1.93 6.14 -1.14
N ILE A 254 1.86 6.96 -0.09
CA ILE A 254 0.58 7.42 0.46
C ILE A 254 0.28 8.79 -0.10
N ASP A 255 -0.93 8.97 -0.63
CA ASP A 255 -1.41 10.27 -1.10
C ASP A 255 -1.96 11.07 0.08
N HIS A 256 -2.97 10.54 0.77
CA HIS A 256 -3.59 11.17 1.93
C HIS A 256 -4.25 10.15 2.88
N VAL A 257 -4.70 10.65 4.02
CA VAL A 257 -5.51 9.91 5.00
C VAL A 257 -6.83 10.65 5.19
N HIS A 258 -7.95 9.97 5.00
CA HIS A 258 -9.28 10.50 5.27
C HIS A 258 -9.77 10.00 6.64
N ASN A 259 -10.11 10.90 7.56
CA ASN A 259 -10.59 10.58 8.91
C ASN A 259 -12.08 10.88 9.03
N ASP A 260 -12.93 9.92 8.66
CA ASP A 260 -14.39 9.99 8.72
C ASP A 260 -15.01 8.96 9.69
#